data_AF-A0A3C0MYU3-F1
#
_entry.id   AF-A0A3C0MYU3-F1
#
_cell.length_a   1.000
_cell.length_b   1.000
_cell.length_c   1.000
_cell.angle_alpha   90.00
_cell.angle_beta   90.00
_cell.angle_gamma   90.00
#
_symmetry.space_group_name_H-M   'P 1'
#
loop_
_entity.id
_entity.type
_entity.pdbx_description
1 polymer ?
#
loop_
_entity_poly.entity_id
_entity_poly.type
_entity_poly.pdbx_seq_one_letter_code
_entity_poly.pdbx_strand_id
1 'polypeptide(L)'
;MKAYKKILLITFIVAVFFVVAAAGLAFYFLCTASGGRFLISRFLSRYPSSFDVDISKIDGSLAGQLVLRDIELRNIKGWPEEAVVRIQKADVYFASLDPKSLNIEAHNARFLFPSLGTIVIDGIYQDSRVDVDVFSSCIEAGQIPGLFPAASFLKNSSGAVRDINISIKGPLESLEFKGSFVIDLFSKEALLFKEIAVVFDLMAKDLGNTPAIFGEITVEKGGIALPKASFELSPSKITFKGDPVNPFLELRGTSRIEGADVKAVLLGELSKPGLKLTSDPPMPEEKLIMMLLTGIGDVSFKYDEQAKVFSLKKGITGALGVSYGVQQAQPQADGQQSKQKLGMSCKLTDTISIEGEKELQAQEARGNQTKVRLPDDAVFLKYRKKF
;
A
#
# COMPACT_ATOMS: atom_id res chain seq x y z
N MET A 1 16.15 48.76 66.04
CA MET A 1 16.57 48.14 64.75
C MET A 1 17.14 46.71 64.86
N LYS A 2 17.93 46.33 65.88
CA LYS A 2 18.51 44.96 65.98
C LYS A 2 17.48 43.84 66.27
N ALA A 3 16.45 44.11 67.08
CA ALA A 3 15.40 43.13 67.40
C ALA A 3 14.50 42.79 66.20
N TYR A 4 14.12 43.81 65.42
CA TYR A 4 13.31 43.65 64.20
C TYR A 4 14.01 42.80 63.13
N LYS A 5 15.33 42.99 62.93
CA LYS A 5 16.11 42.16 62.00
C LYS A 5 16.22 40.70 62.44
N LYS A 6 16.29 40.42 63.75
CA LYS A 6 16.30 39.04 64.28
C LYS A 6 14.95 38.35 64.11
N ILE A 7 13.86 39.05 64.38
CA ILE A 7 12.50 38.51 64.19
C ILE A 7 12.25 38.22 62.70
N LEU A 8 12.64 39.14 61.81
CA LEU A 8 12.47 38.95 60.36
C LEU A 8 13.32 37.79 59.80
N LEU A 9 14.53 37.58 60.33
CA LEU A 9 15.37 36.44 59.99
C LEU A 9 14.79 35.10 60.46
N ILE A 10 14.25 35.04 61.68
CA ILE A 10 13.61 33.83 62.23
C ILE A 10 12.35 33.49 61.42
N THR A 11 11.51 34.48 61.11
CA THR A 11 10.32 34.27 60.27
C THR A 11 10.69 33.78 58.87
N PHE A 12 11.76 34.30 58.27
CA PHE A 12 12.27 33.83 56.98
C PHE A 12 12.75 32.37 57.02
N ILE A 13 13.51 31.99 58.06
CA ILE A 13 14.00 30.62 58.23
C ILE A 13 12.83 29.64 58.43
N VAL A 14 11.83 30.01 59.24
CA VAL A 14 10.64 29.18 59.46
C VAL A 14 9.81 29.04 58.19
N ALA A 15 9.68 30.11 57.40
CA ALA A 15 8.99 30.06 56.11
C ALA A 15 9.71 29.14 55.11
N VAL A 16 11.05 29.22 55.01
CA VAL A 16 11.85 28.34 54.15
C VAL A 16 11.74 26.89 54.61
N PHE A 17 11.79 26.62 55.92
CA PHE A 17 11.60 25.27 56.46
C PHE A 17 10.22 24.70 56.11
N PHE A 18 9.16 25.49 56.22
CA PHE A 18 7.82 25.05 55.83
C PHE A 18 7.69 24.76 54.33
N VAL A 19 8.34 25.57 53.47
CA VAL A 19 8.37 25.33 52.03
C VAL A 19 9.13 24.05 51.70
N VAL A 20 10.28 23.81 52.34
CA VAL A 20 11.08 22.59 52.15
C VAL A 20 10.37 21.37 52.71
N ALA A 21 9.73 21.48 53.87
CA ALA A 21 8.94 20.40 54.48
C ALA A 21 7.70 20.08 53.65
N ALA A 22 7.00 21.09 53.12
CA ALA A 22 5.87 20.92 52.21
C ALA A 22 6.31 20.31 50.86
N ALA A 23 7.46 20.72 50.33
CA ALA A 23 8.06 20.11 49.14
C ALA A 23 8.46 18.66 49.41
N GLY A 24 9.01 18.35 50.59
CA GLY A 24 9.34 17.00 51.03
C GLY A 24 8.10 16.11 51.22
N LEU A 25 7.03 16.66 51.79
CA LEU A 25 5.73 15.98 51.94
C LEU A 25 5.04 15.77 50.59
N ALA A 26 5.10 16.74 49.70
CA ALA A 26 4.61 16.61 48.33
C ALA A 26 5.41 15.55 47.57
N PHE A 27 6.74 15.57 47.65
CA PHE A 27 7.60 14.54 47.08
C PHE A 27 7.30 13.15 47.65
N TYR A 28 7.15 13.04 48.97
CA TYR A 28 6.76 11.80 49.64
C TYR A 28 5.39 11.32 49.16
N PHE A 29 4.41 12.21 49.00
CA PHE A 29 3.10 11.89 48.45
C PHE A 29 3.21 11.37 47.01
N LEU A 30 4.01 12.01 46.15
CA LEU A 30 4.31 11.52 44.79
C LEU A 30 4.99 10.14 44.78
N CYS A 31 5.72 9.81 45.85
CA CYS A 31 6.34 8.51 46.06
C CYS A 31 5.39 7.44 46.65
N THR A 32 4.07 7.70 46.74
CA THR A 32 3.07 6.69 47.13
C THR A 32 2.25 6.20 45.93
N ALA A 33 1.63 5.03 46.03
CA ALA A 33 0.73 4.51 44.99
C ALA A 33 -0.42 5.49 44.64
N SER A 34 -0.92 6.24 45.64
CA SER A 34 -1.94 7.29 45.46
C SER A 34 -1.39 8.53 44.73
N GLY A 35 -0.15 8.93 44.99
CA GLY A 35 0.52 10.01 44.25
C GLY A 35 0.87 9.60 42.82
N GLY A 36 1.25 8.35 42.60
CA GLY A 36 1.42 7.76 41.27
C GLY A 36 0.12 7.80 40.46
N ARG A 37 -1.02 7.39 41.06
CA ARG A 37 -2.37 7.53 40.48
C ARG A 37 -2.70 8.97 40.11
N PHE A 38 -2.41 9.92 41.01
CA PHE A 38 -2.65 11.36 40.77
C PHE A 38 -1.78 11.91 39.65
N LEU A 39 -0.51 11.51 39.54
CA LEU A 39 0.38 11.96 38.47
C LEU A 39 0.06 11.32 37.13
N ILE A 40 -0.29 10.03 37.09
CA ILE A 40 -0.81 9.38 35.88
C ILE A 40 -2.07 10.10 35.43
N SER A 41 -3.05 10.32 36.30
CA SER A 41 -4.27 11.02 35.93
C SER A 41 -4.00 12.46 35.49
N ARG A 42 -3.02 13.15 36.10
CA ARG A 42 -2.62 14.51 35.69
C ARG A 42 -1.87 14.52 34.35
N PHE A 43 -1.00 13.55 34.10
CA PHE A 43 -0.29 13.38 32.83
C PHE A 43 -1.25 13.01 31.70
N LEU A 44 -2.16 12.07 31.94
CA LEU A 44 -3.25 11.71 31.02
C LEU A 44 -4.20 12.89 30.79
N SER A 45 -4.53 13.68 31.82
CA SER A 45 -5.33 14.90 31.67
C SER A 45 -4.63 16.04 30.91
N ARG A 46 -3.31 15.96 30.71
CA ARG A 46 -2.52 16.86 29.83
C ARG A 46 -2.58 16.45 28.36
N TYR A 47 -3.10 15.27 28.08
CA TYR A 47 -3.61 14.86 26.77
C TYR A 47 -5.15 14.85 26.81
N PRO A 48 -5.81 15.96 27.24
CA PRO A 48 -7.23 15.97 27.49
C PRO A 48 -7.95 15.74 26.15
N SER A 49 -8.96 14.87 26.16
CA SER A 49 -9.88 14.56 25.06
C SER A 49 -9.53 13.40 24.12
N SER A 50 -8.51 12.59 24.42
CA SER A 50 -8.09 11.54 23.48
C SER A 50 -8.52 10.12 23.81
N PHE A 51 -8.83 9.76 25.07
CA PHE A 51 -9.28 8.41 25.47
C PHE A 51 -9.62 8.34 26.97
N ASP A 52 -10.46 7.38 27.34
CA ASP A 52 -10.73 7.00 28.73
C ASP A 52 -9.75 5.93 29.19
N VAL A 53 -9.30 6.00 30.45
CA VAL A 53 -8.36 5.05 31.04
C VAL A 53 -8.90 4.51 32.35
N ASP A 54 -8.95 3.19 32.46
CA ASP A 54 -9.17 2.47 33.71
C ASP A 54 -7.91 1.68 34.08
N ILE A 55 -7.55 1.68 35.36
CA ILE A 55 -6.38 0.96 35.88
C ILE A 55 -6.80 0.25 37.16
N SER A 56 -6.90 -1.08 37.08
CA SER A 56 -7.39 -1.88 38.20
C SER A 56 -6.45 -1.82 39.40
N LYS A 57 -5.13 -1.95 39.18
CA LYS A 57 -4.14 -1.96 40.27
C LYS A 57 -2.89 -1.18 39.90
N ILE A 58 -2.39 -0.43 40.89
CA ILE A 58 -1.12 0.30 40.81
C ILE A 58 -0.31 -0.08 42.04
N ASP A 59 0.83 -0.72 41.82
CA ASP A 59 1.82 -1.08 42.84
C ASP A 59 3.08 -0.20 42.67
N GLY A 60 3.80 0.06 43.77
CA GLY A 60 5.07 0.77 43.74
C GLY A 60 4.97 2.30 43.80
N SER A 61 6.00 2.99 43.30
CA SER A 61 6.14 4.45 43.39
C SER A 61 6.90 5.03 42.20
N LEU A 62 6.68 6.32 41.92
CA LEU A 62 7.36 7.04 40.84
C LEU A 62 8.86 7.28 41.07
N ALA A 63 9.29 7.31 42.34
CA ALA A 63 10.72 7.37 42.67
C ALA A 63 11.43 6.02 42.52
N GLY A 64 10.66 4.93 42.42
CA GLY A 64 11.14 3.60 42.09
C GLY A 64 10.48 3.11 40.81
N GLN A 65 9.92 1.91 40.86
CA GLN A 65 9.16 1.32 39.76
C GLN A 65 7.67 1.40 40.05
N LEU A 66 6.90 1.89 39.09
CA LEU A 66 5.45 1.90 39.10
C LEU A 66 4.94 0.73 38.25
N VAL A 67 4.22 -0.19 38.86
CA VAL A 67 3.68 -1.39 38.20
C VAL A 67 2.17 -1.24 38.07
N LEU A 68 1.71 -1.09 36.84
CA LEU A 68 0.30 -0.97 36.46
C LEU A 68 -0.20 -2.34 36.00
N ARG A 69 -1.38 -2.75 36.47
CA ARG A 69 -1.98 -4.03 36.08
C ARG A 69 -3.42 -3.84 35.63
N ASP A 70 -3.79 -4.62 34.62
CA ASP A 70 -5.12 -4.66 34.02
C ASP A 70 -5.59 -3.24 33.67
N ILE A 71 -4.82 -2.61 32.78
CA ILE A 71 -5.12 -1.29 32.21
C ILE A 71 -6.08 -1.48 31.05
N GLU A 72 -7.10 -0.65 30.98
CA GLU A 72 -8.05 -0.62 29.87
C GLU A 72 -8.16 0.81 29.32
N LEU A 73 -7.96 0.97 28.01
CA LEU A 73 -8.13 2.23 27.30
C LEU A 73 -9.35 2.12 26.38
N ARG A 74 -10.23 3.12 26.39
CA ARG A 74 -11.47 3.18 25.59
C ARG A 74 -11.64 4.55 24.95
N ASN A 75 -12.59 4.69 24.02
CA ASN A 75 -12.96 5.97 23.42
C ASN A 75 -11.77 6.75 22.84
N ILE A 76 -10.84 6.03 22.21
CA ILE A 76 -9.64 6.65 21.61
C ILE A 76 -10.08 7.52 20.44
N LYS A 77 -9.79 8.82 20.50
CA LYS A 77 -10.17 9.79 19.47
C LYS A 77 -9.57 9.40 18.13
N GLY A 78 -10.44 9.24 17.12
CA GLY A 78 -10.05 8.83 15.77
C GLY A 78 -10.05 7.31 15.58
N TRP A 79 -10.28 6.52 16.62
CA TRP A 79 -10.50 5.08 16.55
C TRP A 79 -11.99 4.76 16.62
N PRO A 80 -12.41 3.54 16.23
CA PRO A 80 -13.78 3.07 16.41
C PRO A 80 -14.23 3.18 17.88
N GLU A 81 -15.50 3.52 18.15
CA GLU A 81 -16.00 3.71 19.52
C GLU A 81 -15.87 2.45 20.39
N GLU A 82 -16.02 1.28 19.78
CA GLU A 82 -15.89 -0.02 20.44
C GLU A 82 -14.44 -0.54 20.50
N ALA A 83 -13.45 0.24 20.03
CA ALA A 83 -12.04 -0.14 20.13
C ALA A 83 -11.58 -0.07 21.59
N VAL A 84 -10.99 -1.17 22.06
CA VAL A 84 -10.49 -1.28 23.44
C VAL A 84 -9.03 -1.73 23.41
N VAL A 85 -8.18 -1.06 24.16
CA VAL A 85 -6.81 -1.52 24.40
C VAL A 85 -6.73 -2.07 25.81
N ARG A 86 -6.28 -3.31 25.95
CA ARG A 86 -6.06 -3.95 27.25
C ARG A 86 -4.58 -4.21 27.44
N ILE A 87 -3.99 -3.72 28.51
CA ILE A 87 -2.59 -3.97 28.83
C ILE A 87 -2.55 -4.74 30.15
N GLN A 88 -2.03 -5.95 30.11
CA GLN A 88 -2.02 -6.83 31.29
C GLN A 88 -1.10 -6.27 32.37
N LYS A 89 0.10 -5.82 31.97
CA LYS A 89 1.09 -5.24 32.88
C LYS A 89 1.89 -4.18 32.16
N ALA A 90 2.08 -3.04 32.81
CA ALA A 90 3.02 -2.01 32.37
C ALA A 90 3.88 -1.56 33.54
N ASP A 91 5.18 -1.66 33.38
CA ASP A 91 6.17 -1.18 34.32
C ASP A 91 6.71 0.17 33.81
N VAL A 92 6.69 1.18 34.67
CA VAL A 92 7.13 2.53 34.34
C VAL A 92 8.08 3.01 35.42
N TYR A 93 9.27 3.43 35.03
CA TYR A 93 10.26 3.95 35.98
C TYR A 93 11.17 4.97 35.30
N PHE A 94 11.85 5.78 36.11
CA PHE A 94 12.88 6.70 35.63
C PHE A 94 14.23 6.23 36.19
N ALA A 95 15.22 6.01 35.34
CA ALA A 95 16.56 5.61 35.80
C ALA A 95 17.30 6.78 36.50
N SER A 96 16.83 8.03 36.32
CA SER A 96 17.37 9.23 36.94
C SER A 96 16.29 10.32 37.08
N LEU A 97 16.63 11.48 37.65
CA LEU A 97 15.73 12.65 37.70
C LEU A 97 15.58 13.36 36.33
N ASP A 98 16.21 12.87 35.27
CA ASP A 98 16.01 13.35 33.90
C ASP A 98 14.74 12.71 33.29
N PRO A 99 13.76 13.49 32.80
CA PRO A 99 12.61 12.98 32.07
C PRO A 99 12.97 12.08 30.86
N LYS A 100 14.15 12.23 30.27
CA LYS A 100 14.65 11.37 29.17
C LYS A 100 15.01 9.95 29.62
N SER A 101 15.16 9.72 30.91
CA SER A 101 15.45 8.40 31.49
C SER A 101 14.20 7.57 31.79
N LEU A 102 13.06 7.96 31.20
CA LEU A 102 11.81 7.23 31.27
C LEU A 102 11.97 5.88 30.56
N ASN A 103 11.73 4.81 31.32
CA ASN A 103 11.69 3.45 30.83
C ASN A 103 10.27 2.91 31.01
N ILE A 104 9.79 2.22 29.98
CA ILE A 104 8.46 1.63 29.91
C ILE A 104 8.62 0.20 29.44
N GLU A 105 8.06 -0.76 30.15
CA GLU A 105 7.96 -2.15 29.72
C GLU A 105 6.49 -2.55 29.77
N ALA A 106 5.92 -2.88 28.61
CA ALA A 106 4.52 -3.23 28.46
C ALA A 106 4.41 -4.69 27.99
N HIS A 107 3.62 -5.47 28.72
CA HIS A 107 3.40 -6.88 28.43
C HIS A 107 1.96 -7.15 28.01
N ASN A 108 1.82 -7.93 26.94
CA ASN A 108 0.56 -8.46 26.42
C ASN A 108 -0.48 -7.35 26.23
N ALA A 109 -0.09 -6.27 25.55
CA ALA A 109 -0.99 -5.21 25.15
C ALA A 109 -1.86 -5.69 23.98
N ARG A 110 -3.15 -5.87 24.22
CA ARG A 110 -4.12 -6.35 23.24
C ARG A 110 -4.98 -5.21 22.76
N PHE A 111 -4.88 -4.93 21.48
CA PHE A 111 -5.72 -3.98 20.78
C PHE A 111 -6.87 -4.76 20.18
N LEU A 112 -8.04 -4.59 20.77
CA LEU A 112 -9.28 -5.25 20.40
C LEU A 112 -10.08 -4.29 19.53
N PHE A 113 -10.20 -4.62 18.26
CA PHE A 113 -11.03 -3.90 17.32
C PHE A 113 -12.18 -4.81 16.87
N PRO A 114 -13.43 -4.33 16.84
CA PRO A 114 -14.57 -5.15 16.43
C PRO A 114 -14.40 -5.78 15.05
N SER A 115 -13.71 -5.08 14.13
CA SER A 115 -13.59 -5.45 12.72
C SER A 115 -12.18 -5.87 12.27
N LEU A 116 -11.13 -5.68 13.09
CA LEU A 116 -9.73 -5.95 12.69
C LEU A 116 -9.09 -7.13 13.44
N GLY A 117 -9.86 -7.86 14.25
CA GLY A 117 -9.30 -8.90 15.12
C GLY A 117 -8.46 -8.30 16.25
N THR A 118 -7.59 -9.13 16.83
CA THR A 118 -6.71 -8.73 17.94
C THR A 118 -5.31 -8.47 17.40
N ILE A 119 -4.74 -7.32 17.76
CA ILE A 119 -3.31 -7.05 17.63
C ILE A 119 -2.70 -7.16 19.02
N VAL A 120 -1.66 -7.97 19.16
CA VAL A 120 -0.90 -8.13 20.40
C VAL A 120 0.42 -7.41 20.24
N ILE A 121 0.77 -6.59 21.24
CA ILE A 121 2.02 -5.86 21.29
C ILE A 121 2.70 -6.17 22.62
N ASP A 122 3.96 -6.55 22.55
CA ASP A 122 4.85 -6.72 23.69
C ASP A 122 6.09 -5.89 23.42
N GLY A 123 6.57 -5.14 24.42
CA GLY A 123 7.77 -4.38 24.17
C GLY A 123 8.23 -3.47 25.28
N ILE A 124 9.43 -2.97 25.04
CA ILE A 124 10.23 -2.21 25.97
C ILE A 124 10.66 -0.92 25.26
N TYR A 125 10.53 0.19 25.98
CA TYR A 125 11.17 1.45 25.67
C TYR A 125 12.15 1.74 26.80
N GLN A 126 13.44 1.64 26.53
CA GLN A 126 14.49 1.85 27.52
C GLN A 126 15.66 2.61 26.91
N ASP A 127 16.18 3.61 27.63
CA ASP A 127 17.36 4.38 27.22
C ASP A 127 17.20 5.00 25.82
N SER A 128 16.01 5.52 25.52
CA SER A 128 15.61 6.05 24.19
C SER A 128 15.64 5.05 23.04
N ARG A 129 15.65 3.74 23.35
CA ARG A 129 15.57 2.65 22.38
C ARG A 129 14.23 1.94 22.53
N VAL A 130 13.68 1.55 21.39
CA VAL A 130 12.48 0.74 21.25
C VAL A 130 12.92 -0.70 21.01
N ASP A 131 12.24 -1.65 21.64
CA ASP A 131 12.25 -3.08 21.31
C ASP A 131 10.82 -3.60 21.48
N VAL A 132 10.07 -3.68 20.39
CA VAL A 132 8.64 -3.96 20.39
C VAL A 132 8.32 -5.02 19.34
N ASP A 133 7.66 -6.08 19.76
CA ASP A 133 7.10 -7.10 18.89
C ASP A 133 5.59 -6.90 18.75
N VAL A 134 5.09 -7.04 17.53
CA VAL A 134 3.69 -6.87 17.13
C VAL A 134 3.23 -8.11 16.41
N PHE A 135 2.16 -8.71 16.90
CA PHE A 135 1.58 -9.95 16.38
C PHE A 135 0.10 -9.76 16.07
N SER A 136 -0.34 -10.31 14.94
CA SER A 136 -1.77 -10.45 14.66
C SER A 136 -2.04 -11.63 13.74
N SER A 137 -3.11 -12.36 14.02
CA SER A 137 -3.51 -13.51 13.20
C SER A 137 -4.12 -13.10 11.86
N CYS A 138 -4.90 -12.02 11.85
CA CYS A 138 -5.61 -11.55 10.67
C CYS A 138 -6.07 -10.10 10.86
N ILE A 139 -5.85 -9.27 9.85
CA ILE A 139 -6.32 -7.89 9.76
C ILE A 139 -6.99 -7.68 8.40
N GLU A 140 -8.21 -7.16 8.37
CA GLU A 140 -8.91 -6.83 7.12
C GLU A 140 -8.40 -5.50 6.53
N ALA A 141 -8.02 -5.53 5.24
CA ALA A 141 -7.38 -4.41 4.55
C ALA A 141 -8.24 -3.13 4.51
N GLY A 142 -9.56 -3.29 4.32
CA GLY A 142 -10.50 -2.17 4.25
C GLY A 142 -10.66 -1.39 5.57
N GLN A 143 -10.23 -1.97 6.68
CA GLN A 143 -10.35 -1.39 8.02
C GLN A 143 -9.07 -0.65 8.44
N ILE A 144 -7.92 -0.96 7.83
CA ILE A 144 -6.60 -0.36 8.15
C ILE A 144 -6.60 1.18 8.04
N PRO A 145 -7.23 1.83 7.04
CA PRO A 145 -7.26 3.29 6.95
C PRO A 145 -7.91 3.98 8.15
N GLY A 146 -8.81 3.31 8.87
CA GLY A 146 -9.45 3.84 10.09
C GLY A 146 -8.51 3.89 11.29
N LEU A 147 -7.52 2.99 11.35
CA LEU A 147 -6.50 2.97 12.40
C LEU A 147 -5.30 3.86 12.08
N PHE A 148 -4.89 3.83 10.81
CA PHE A 148 -3.70 4.51 10.32
C PHE A 148 -4.09 5.43 9.17
N PRO A 149 -4.33 6.74 9.43
CA PRO A 149 -4.68 7.69 8.37
C PRO A 149 -3.66 7.75 7.22
N ALA A 150 -2.39 7.49 7.52
CA ALA A 150 -1.31 7.35 6.52
C ALA A 150 -1.56 6.21 5.52
N ALA A 151 -2.34 5.19 5.90
CA ALA A 151 -2.74 4.07 5.05
C ALA A 151 -3.95 4.38 4.15
N SER A 152 -4.23 5.66 3.88
CA SER A 152 -5.33 6.09 3.01
C SER A 152 -5.30 5.48 1.59
N PHE A 153 -4.13 5.04 1.12
CA PHE A 153 -3.96 4.32 -0.14
C PHE A 153 -4.66 2.94 -0.16
N LEU A 154 -5.04 2.41 1.00
CA LEU A 154 -5.82 1.18 1.16
C LEU A 154 -7.34 1.42 1.19
N LYS A 155 -7.81 2.68 1.05
CA LYS A 155 -9.26 2.92 0.91
C LYS A 155 -9.81 2.17 -0.31
N ASN A 156 -11.01 1.60 -0.15
CA ASN A 156 -11.67 0.76 -1.15
C ASN A 156 -10.90 -0.51 -1.55
N SER A 157 -9.92 -0.92 -0.73
CA SER A 157 -9.35 -2.25 -0.88
C SER A 157 -10.15 -3.26 -0.07
N SER A 158 -10.33 -4.44 -0.62
CA SER A 158 -10.88 -5.59 0.10
C SER A 158 -9.78 -6.63 0.26
N GLY A 159 -9.84 -7.40 1.34
CA GLY A 159 -8.81 -8.39 1.60
C GLY A 159 -8.45 -8.57 3.06
N ALA A 160 -7.52 -9.49 3.29
CA ALA A 160 -7.00 -9.80 4.61
C ALA A 160 -5.49 -10.02 4.57
N VAL A 161 -4.82 -9.57 5.64
CA VAL A 161 -3.41 -9.81 5.92
C VAL A 161 -3.33 -10.72 7.14
N ARG A 162 -2.69 -11.87 7.00
CA ARG A 162 -2.55 -12.91 8.03
C ARG A 162 -1.10 -13.09 8.46
N ASP A 163 -0.93 -13.82 9.56
CA ASP A 163 0.38 -14.26 10.06
C ASP A 163 1.37 -13.10 10.25
N ILE A 164 0.86 -11.99 10.79
CA ILE A 164 1.62 -10.76 10.99
C ILE A 164 2.53 -10.96 12.19
N ASN A 165 3.84 -10.85 11.95
CA ASN A 165 4.88 -10.87 12.96
C ASN A 165 5.89 -9.77 12.62
N ILE A 166 5.97 -8.75 13.45
CA ILE A 166 6.79 -7.57 13.22
C ILE A 166 7.58 -7.28 14.50
N SER A 167 8.89 -7.08 14.36
CA SER A 167 9.79 -6.64 15.40
C SER A 167 10.34 -5.26 15.06
N ILE A 168 10.24 -4.33 16.01
CA ILE A 168 10.63 -2.93 15.87
C ILE A 168 11.73 -2.66 16.90
N LYS A 169 12.94 -2.38 16.44
CA LYS A 169 14.11 -2.22 17.33
C LYS A 169 14.90 -0.96 17.01
N GLY A 170 15.62 -0.43 17.99
CA GLY A 170 16.59 0.65 17.79
C GLY A 170 16.15 1.99 18.38
N PRO A 171 16.97 3.05 18.22
CA PRO A 171 16.65 4.37 18.74
C PRO A 171 15.52 5.04 17.93
N LEU A 172 14.78 5.97 18.55
CA LEU A 172 13.66 6.69 17.89
C LEU A 172 14.08 7.46 16.62
N GLU A 173 15.36 7.82 16.50
CA GLU A 173 15.93 8.53 15.34
C GLU A 173 16.19 7.59 14.15
N SER A 174 16.36 6.29 14.41
CA SER A 174 16.60 5.25 13.41
C SER A 174 16.01 3.92 13.87
N LEU A 175 14.75 3.69 13.55
CA LEU A 175 14.04 2.47 13.90
C LEU A 175 14.23 1.42 12.81
N GLU A 176 14.57 0.20 13.22
CA GLU A 176 14.59 -1.00 12.39
C GLU A 176 13.26 -1.73 12.52
N PHE A 177 12.70 -2.15 11.39
CA PHE A 177 11.45 -2.90 11.28
C PHE A 177 11.76 -4.19 10.54
N LYS A 178 11.62 -5.32 11.21
CA LYS A 178 11.81 -6.65 10.61
C LYS A 178 10.57 -7.47 10.80
N GLY A 179 10.19 -8.25 9.81
CA GLY A 179 9.01 -9.08 9.98
C GLY A 179 8.54 -9.76 8.73
N SER A 180 7.37 -10.39 8.88
CA SER A 180 6.70 -11.08 7.82
C SER A 180 5.19 -10.96 7.97
N PHE A 181 4.49 -11.06 6.84
CA PHE A 181 3.05 -11.24 6.80
C PHE A 181 2.65 -11.93 5.50
N VAL A 182 1.43 -12.45 5.46
CA VAL A 182 0.84 -13.05 4.26
C VAL A 182 -0.38 -12.24 3.84
N ILE A 183 -0.40 -11.74 2.62
CA ILE A 183 -1.61 -11.20 2.02
C ILE A 183 -2.41 -12.37 1.48
N ASP A 184 -3.55 -12.66 2.10
CA ASP A 184 -4.38 -13.82 1.73
C ASP A 184 -5.11 -13.58 0.41
N LEU A 185 -5.86 -12.49 0.38
CA LEU A 185 -6.47 -11.92 -0.80
C LEU A 185 -6.42 -10.40 -0.63
N PHE A 186 -6.06 -9.68 -1.67
CA PHE A 186 -6.14 -8.22 -1.71
C PHE A 186 -6.63 -7.77 -3.08
N SER A 187 -7.69 -7.00 -3.11
CA SER A 187 -8.28 -6.45 -4.34
C SER A 187 -8.16 -4.95 -4.34
N LYS A 188 -7.64 -4.40 -5.44
CA LYS A 188 -7.69 -2.98 -5.72
C LYS A 188 -7.90 -2.78 -7.21
N GLU A 189 -8.97 -2.06 -7.55
CA GLU A 189 -9.40 -1.83 -8.93
C GLU A 189 -9.59 -3.17 -9.68
N ALA A 190 -8.81 -3.42 -10.73
CA ALA A 190 -8.86 -4.64 -11.52
C ALA A 190 -7.78 -5.68 -11.12
N LEU A 191 -6.96 -5.36 -10.11
CA LEU A 191 -5.86 -6.21 -9.65
C LEU A 191 -6.28 -7.00 -8.42
N LEU A 192 -6.02 -8.30 -8.49
CA LEU A 192 -6.18 -9.24 -7.39
C LEU A 192 -4.82 -9.81 -7.02
N PHE A 193 -4.45 -9.71 -5.76
CA PHE A 193 -3.24 -10.31 -5.19
C PHE A 193 -3.68 -11.44 -4.28
N LYS A 194 -3.06 -12.61 -4.39
CA LYS A 194 -3.46 -13.81 -3.66
C LYS A 194 -2.24 -14.50 -3.07
N GLU A 195 -2.34 -14.91 -1.81
CA GLU A 195 -1.31 -15.70 -1.11
C GLU A 195 0.11 -15.10 -1.25
N ILE A 196 0.23 -13.77 -1.14
CA ILE A 196 1.52 -13.07 -1.23
C ILE A 196 2.24 -13.20 0.11
N ALA A 197 3.31 -14.00 0.15
CA ALA A 197 4.17 -14.10 1.33
C ALA A 197 5.25 -13.01 1.29
N VAL A 198 5.24 -12.13 2.29
CA VAL A 198 6.10 -10.96 2.37
C VAL A 198 7.01 -11.08 3.58
N VAL A 199 8.30 -10.83 3.38
CA VAL A 199 9.31 -10.65 4.43
C VAL A 199 9.96 -9.29 4.21
N PHE A 200 10.21 -8.53 5.28
CA PHE A 200 10.83 -7.21 5.16
C PHE A 200 11.89 -6.99 6.24
N ASP A 201 12.92 -6.23 5.86
CA ASP A 201 13.96 -5.70 6.74
C ASP A 201 14.19 -4.25 6.32
N LEU A 202 13.61 -3.33 7.09
CA LEU A 202 13.54 -1.92 6.79
C LEU A 202 14.12 -1.09 7.93
N MET A 203 14.66 0.08 7.60
CA MET A 203 15.09 1.09 8.56
C MET A 203 14.41 2.40 8.20
N ALA A 204 13.70 3.00 9.15
CA ALA A 204 13.15 4.35 9.02
C ALA A 204 13.98 5.34 9.83
N LYS A 205 14.37 6.43 9.18
CA LYS A 205 15.00 7.59 9.80
C LYS A 205 14.08 8.80 9.69
N ASP A 206 14.24 9.76 10.59
CA ASP A 206 13.52 11.02 10.56
C ASP A 206 11.99 10.82 10.52
N LEU A 207 11.42 10.18 11.56
CA LEU A 207 9.99 9.82 11.72
C LEU A 207 8.97 10.99 11.70
N GLY A 208 9.35 12.15 11.17
CA GLY A 208 8.43 13.25 10.87
C GLY A 208 7.44 12.89 9.74
N ASN A 209 6.97 13.90 9.01
CA ASN A 209 5.87 13.70 8.05
C ASN A 209 6.22 12.76 6.88
N THR A 210 7.48 12.68 6.49
CA THR A 210 7.96 11.82 5.39
C THR A 210 9.25 11.14 5.81
N PRO A 211 9.18 9.98 6.49
CA PRO A 211 10.37 9.28 6.95
C PRO A 211 11.22 8.78 5.78
N ALA A 212 12.54 8.81 5.97
CA ALA A 212 13.46 8.22 5.03
C ALA A 212 13.53 6.70 5.28
N ILE A 213 13.09 5.89 4.32
CA ILE A 213 13.03 4.42 4.45
C ILE A 213 14.17 3.80 3.65
N PHE A 214 14.90 2.88 4.28
CA PHE A 214 15.98 2.09 3.68
C PHE A 214 15.73 0.61 3.90
N GLY A 215 16.31 -0.23 3.05
CA GLY A 215 16.20 -1.68 3.19
C GLY A 215 15.30 -2.29 2.14
N GLU A 216 14.78 -3.48 2.42
CA GLU A 216 14.25 -4.37 1.40
C GLU A 216 12.98 -5.07 1.86
N ILE A 217 12.04 -5.20 0.92
CA ILE A 217 10.88 -6.08 1.03
C ILE A 217 11.08 -7.20 0.01
N THR A 218 10.99 -8.44 0.47
CA THR A 218 11.04 -9.63 -0.36
C THR A 218 9.65 -10.25 -0.44
N VAL A 219 9.22 -10.55 -1.66
CA VAL A 219 8.04 -11.37 -1.93
C VAL A 219 8.54 -12.75 -2.29
N GLU A 220 8.32 -13.72 -1.41
CA GLU A 220 8.84 -15.09 -1.59
C GLU A 220 8.03 -15.86 -2.63
N LYS A 221 6.71 -15.68 -2.60
CA LYS A 221 5.74 -16.31 -3.50
C LYS A 221 4.43 -15.53 -3.49
N GLY A 222 3.59 -15.82 -4.48
CA GLY A 222 2.19 -15.42 -4.49
C GLY A 222 1.64 -15.26 -5.90
N GLY A 223 0.38 -14.88 -6.02
CA GLY A 223 -0.32 -14.71 -7.30
C GLY A 223 -0.77 -13.28 -7.53
N ILE A 224 -0.61 -12.79 -8.76
CA ILE A 224 -1.24 -11.56 -9.24
C ILE A 224 -2.19 -11.93 -10.37
N ALA A 225 -3.49 -11.72 -10.15
CA ALA A 225 -4.52 -11.85 -11.16
C ALA A 225 -4.91 -10.47 -11.71
N LEU A 226 -4.77 -10.37 -13.03
CA LEU A 226 -5.32 -9.33 -13.89
C LEU A 226 -6.66 -9.85 -14.47
N PRO A 227 -7.49 -9.01 -15.07
CA PRO A 227 -8.78 -9.43 -15.64
C PRO A 227 -8.70 -10.55 -16.70
N LYS A 228 -7.53 -10.70 -17.35
CA LYS A 228 -7.32 -11.61 -18.48
C LYS A 228 -6.07 -12.49 -18.38
N ALA A 229 -5.30 -12.34 -17.30
CA ALA A 229 -4.08 -13.10 -17.09
C ALA A 229 -3.80 -13.27 -15.60
N SER A 230 -3.15 -14.36 -15.22
CA SER A 230 -2.71 -14.61 -13.86
C SER A 230 -1.23 -14.93 -13.84
N PHE A 231 -0.48 -14.25 -13.00
CA PHE A 231 0.94 -14.46 -12.81
C PHE A 231 1.20 -15.12 -11.46
N GLU A 232 2.01 -16.16 -11.47
CA GLU A 232 2.68 -16.67 -10.28
C GLU A 232 3.98 -15.91 -10.10
N LEU A 233 4.13 -15.22 -8.97
CA LEU A 233 5.33 -14.50 -8.59
C LEU A 233 6.43 -15.48 -8.19
N SER A 234 7.60 -15.29 -8.80
CA SER A 234 8.85 -15.83 -8.30
C SER A 234 9.43 -14.92 -7.20
N PRO A 235 10.43 -15.36 -6.43
CA PRO A 235 11.13 -14.51 -5.48
C PRO A 235 11.48 -13.15 -6.10
N SER A 236 10.90 -12.11 -5.51
CA SER A 236 10.91 -10.74 -6.02
C SER A 236 11.29 -9.78 -4.90
N LYS A 237 11.82 -8.62 -5.25
CA LYS A 237 12.39 -7.68 -4.29
C LYS A 237 11.96 -6.25 -4.58
N ILE A 238 11.75 -5.48 -3.51
CA ILE A 238 11.48 -4.05 -3.54
C ILE A 238 12.51 -3.40 -2.62
N THR A 239 13.28 -2.43 -3.13
CA THR A 239 14.39 -1.81 -2.41
C THR A 239 14.09 -0.34 -2.16
N PHE A 240 14.24 0.09 -0.92
CA PHE A 240 14.08 1.47 -0.48
C PHE A 240 15.46 2.12 -0.26
N LYS A 241 15.64 3.34 -0.78
CA LYS A 241 16.91 4.09 -0.73
C LYS A 241 16.70 5.53 -0.25
N GLY A 242 15.86 5.70 0.75
CA GLY A 242 15.49 6.98 1.35
C GLY A 242 14.07 7.39 0.98
N ASP A 243 13.70 7.42 -0.30
CA ASP A 243 12.36 7.80 -0.72
C ASP A 243 11.33 6.67 -0.44
N PRO A 244 10.35 6.88 0.46
CA PRO A 244 9.35 5.88 0.80
C PRO A 244 8.29 5.67 -0.29
N VAL A 245 8.10 6.62 -1.22
CA VAL A 245 7.04 6.57 -2.23
C VAL A 245 7.53 6.17 -3.62
N ASN A 246 8.85 6.12 -3.85
CA ASN A 246 9.43 5.72 -5.12
C ASN A 246 10.53 4.64 -4.97
N PRO A 247 10.21 3.44 -4.44
CA PRO A 247 11.19 2.37 -4.31
C PRO A 247 11.62 1.79 -5.67
N PHE A 248 12.75 1.10 -5.68
CA PHE A 248 13.20 0.32 -6.83
C PHE A 248 12.57 -1.07 -6.82
N LEU A 249 11.95 -1.45 -7.93
CA LEU A 249 11.23 -2.71 -8.10
C LEU A 249 12.08 -3.72 -8.86
N GLU A 250 12.10 -4.95 -8.37
CA GLU A 250 12.64 -6.14 -9.04
C GLU A 250 11.63 -7.28 -8.93
N LEU A 251 10.57 -7.22 -9.74
CA LEU A 251 9.49 -8.20 -9.72
C LEU A 251 9.62 -9.18 -10.87
N ARG A 252 9.36 -10.45 -10.59
CA ARG A 252 9.44 -11.54 -11.55
C ARG A 252 8.20 -12.41 -11.41
N GLY A 253 7.58 -12.73 -12.54
CA GLY A 253 6.41 -13.59 -12.56
C GLY A 253 6.34 -14.43 -13.82
N THR A 254 5.62 -15.54 -13.73
CA THR A 254 5.34 -16.42 -14.86
C THR A 254 3.84 -16.62 -15.01
N SER A 255 3.37 -16.76 -16.24
CA SER A 255 1.97 -16.98 -16.56
C SER A 255 1.86 -17.94 -17.74
N ARG A 256 0.70 -18.56 -17.90
CA ARG A 256 0.38 -19.35 -19.09
C ARG A 256 -0.82 -18.72 -19.80
N ILE A 257 -0.61 -18.24 -21.02
CA ILE A 257 -1.60 -17.49 -21.78
C ILE A 257 -1.75 -18.14 -23.15
N GLU A 258 -2.96 -18.60 -23.48
CA GLU A 258 -3.27 -19.29 -24.75
C GLU A 258 -2.28 -20.43 -25.10
N GLY A 259 -1.79 -21.13 -24.08
CA GLY A 259 -0.86 -22.25 -24.22
C GLY A 259 0.63 -21.88 -24.31
N ALA A 260 0.98 -20.59 -24.34
CA ALA A 260 2.36 -20.11 -24.27
C ALA A 260 2.78 -19.77 -22.83
N ASP A 261 4.00 -20.15 -22.46
CA ASP A 261 4.58 -19.82 -21.16
C ASP A 261 5.21 -18.43 -21.22
N VAL A 262 4.64 -17.47 -20.49
CA VAL A 262 5.04 -16.06 -20.49
C VAL A 262 5.82 -15.74 -19.22
N LYS A 263 6.98 -15.12 -19.37
CA LYS A 263 7.77 -14.57 -18.26
C LYS A 263 7.71 -13.06 -18.30
N ALA A 264 7.39 -12.46 -17.15
CA ALA A 264 7.37 -11.03 -16.95
C ALA A 264 8.45 -10.61 -15.95
N VAL A 265 9.18 -9.56 -16.30
CA VAL A 265 10.20 -8.94 -15.46
C VAL A 265 9.91 -7.45 -15.38
N LEU A 266 9.66 -6.94 -14.18
CA LEU A 266 9.46 -5.51 -13.91
C LEU A 266 10.69 -4.97 -13.17
N LEU A 267 11.39 -4.03 -13.78
CA LEU A 267 12.61 -3.42 -13.24
C LEU A 267 12.55 -1.91 -13.33
N GLY A 268 12.92 -1.20 -12.27
CA GLY A 268 13.00 0.27 -12.26
C GLY A 268 12.32 0.88 -11.05
N GLU A 269 12.34 2.20 -10.98
CA GLU A 269 11.65 2.95 -9.94
C GLU A 269 10.13 2.84 -10.12
N LEU A 270 9.37 2.87 -9.01
CA LEU A 270 7.90 2.77 -9.04
C LEU A 270 7.24 3.82 -9.96
N SER A 271 7.83 5.02 -10.06
CA SER A 271 7.35 6.10 -10.93
C SER A 271 7.59 5.85 -12.42
N LYS A 272 8.58 5.03 -12.79
CA LYS A 272 8.98 4.72 -14.17
C LYS A 272 9.47 3.27 -14.30
N PRO A 273 8.59 2.29 -14.12
CA PRO A 273 8.99 0.89 -14.19
C PRO A 273 9.15 0.45 -15.65
N GLY A 274 10.17 -0.34 -15.93
CA GLY A 274 10.36 -1.04 -17.19
C GLY A 274 9.81 -2.46 -17.11
N LEU A 275 8.76 -2.75 -17.88
CA LEU A 275 8.21 -4.10 -18.03
C LEU A 275 8.85 -4.76 -19.25
N LYS A 276 9.38 -5.98 -19.07
CA LYS A 276 9.85 -6.83 -20.14
C LYS A 276 9.10 -8.16 -20.15
N LEU A 277 8.53 -8.52 -21.30
CA LEU A 277 7.83 -9.79 -21.51
C LEU A 277 8.58 -10.70 -22.47
N THR A 278 8.63 -11.99 -22.13
CA THR A 278 9.17 -13.05 -23.01
C THR A 278 8.23 -14.24 -22.98
N SER A 279 8.26 -15.07 -24.02
CA SER A 279 7.40 -16.26 -24.11
C SER A 279 8.13 -17.46 -24.70
N ASP A 280 7.61 -18.64 -24.39
CA ASP A 280 7.93 -19.90 -25.05
C ASP A 280 6.63 -20.55 -25.58
N PRO A 281 6.44 -20.72 -26.90
CA PRO A 281 7.34 -20.33 -28.00
C PRO A 281 7.58 -18.81 -28.09
N PRO A 282 8.70 -18.35 -28.67
CA PRO A 282 9.05 -16.93 -28.72
C PRO A 282 8.07 -16.12 -29.59
N MET A 283 7.52 -15.06 -29.01
CA MET A 283 6.63 -14.10 -29.68
C MET A 283 7.14 -12.66 -29.50
N PRO A 284 6.73 -11.72 -30.40
CA PRO A 284 6.99 -10.30 -30.21
C PRO A 284 6.38 -9.77 -28.89
N GLU A 285 7.10 -8.88 -28.23
CA GLU A 285 6.70 -8.32 -26.93
C GLU A 285 5.38 -7.56 -27.00
N GLU A 286 5.14 -6.80 -28.07
CA GLU A 286 3.89 -6.06 -28.29
C GLU A 286 2.68 -7.01 -28.35
N LYS A 287 2.87 -8.20 -28.92
CA LYS A 287 1.84 -9.24 -28.96
C LYS A 287 1.53 -9.76 -27.55
N LEU A 288 2.56 -9.96 -26.72
CA LEU A 288 2.39 -10.37 -25.32
C LEU A 288 1.66 -9.31 -24.49
N ILE A 289 1.98 -8.03 -24.69
CA ILE A 289 1.28 -6.91 -24.04
C ILE A 289 -0.21 -6.92 -24.45
N MET A 290 -0.49 -7.09 -25.74
CA MET A 290 -1.88 -7.17 -26.24
C MET A 290 -2.63 -8.37 -25.65
N MET A 291 -1.98 -9.52 -25.53
CA MET A 291 -2.54 -10.71 -24.86
C MET A 291 -2.87 -10.43 -23.40
N LEU A 292 -2.02 -9.70 -22.67
CA LEU A 292 -2.29 -9.31 -21.29
C LEU A 292 -3.46 -8.34 -21.14
N LEU A 293 -3.54 -7.33 -22.01
CA LEU A 293 -4.58 -6.30 -21.95
C LEU A 293 -5.94 -6.83 -22.42
N THR A 294 -5.95 -7.66 -23.46
CA THR A 294 -7.20 -8.08 -24.12
C THR A 294 -7.62 -9.50 -23.77
N GLY A 295 -6.69 -10.34 -23.32
CA GLY A 295 -6.88 -11.79 -23.17
C GLY A 295 -6.98 -12.53 -24.49
N ILE A 296 -6.52 -11.94 -25.60
CA ILE A 296 -6.68 -12.46 -26.97
C ILE A 296 -5.33 -12.35 -27.70
N GLY A 297 -4.78 -13.47 -28.17
CA GLY A 297 -3.52 -13.52 -28.93
C GLY A 297 -3.65 -13.36 -30.45
N ASP A 298 -4.87 -13.32 -30.99
CA ASP A 298 -5.16 -13.21 -32.42
C ASP A 298 -5.51 -11.78 -32.86
N VAL A 299 -4.74 -10.80 -32.39
CA VAL A 299 -4.79 -9.44 -32.95
C VAL A 299 -3.54 -9.24 -33.82
N SER A 300 -3.72 -9.27 -35.15
CA SER A 300 -2.63 -9.02 -36.08
C SER A 300 -2.60 -7.54 -36.47
N PHE A 301 -1.47 -6.89 -36.21
CA PHE A 301 -1.16 -5.56 -36.72
C PHE A 301 -0.31 -5.70 -37.97
N LYS A 302 -0.74 -5.11 -39.09
CA LYS A 302 0.04 -5.06 -40.33
C LYS A 302 0.14 -3.62 -40.82
N TYR A 303 1.38 -3.17 -41.02
CA TYR A 303 1.68 -1.94 -41.74
C TYR A 303 2.10 -2.30 -43.17
N ASP A 304 1.39 -1.78 -44.15
CA ASP A 304 1.74 -1.89 -45.56
C ASP A 304 2.51 -0.63 -45.97
N GLU A 305 3.83 -0.73 -46.12
CA GLU A 305 4.71 0.38 -46.51
C GLU A 305 4.40 0.90 -47.92
N GLN A 306 3.97 0.03 -48.85
CA GLN A 306 3.68 0.41 -50.23
C GLN A 306 2.36 1.16 -50.32
N ALA A 307 1.35 0.74 -49.55
CA ALA A 307 0.06 1.38 -49.51
C ALA A 307 -0.05 2.51 -48.46
N LYS A 308 0.93 2.65 -47.56
CA LYS A 308 0.87 3.49 -46.35
C LYS A 308 -0.41 3.25 -45.55
N VAL A 309 -0.76 1.98 -45.37
CA VAL A 309 -1.96 1.54 -44.65
C VAL A 309 -1.57 0.90 -43.32
N PHE A 310 -2.11 1.42 -42.23
CA PHE A 310 -2.14 0.72 -40.95
C PHE A 310 -3.39 -0.13 -40.88
N SER A 311 -3.26 -1.43 -40.59
CA SER A 311 -4.42 -2.33 -40.47
C SER A 311 -4.38 -3.17 -39.18
N LEU A 312 -5.52 -3.19 -38.50
CA LEU A 312 -5.87 -4.06 -37.38
C LEU A 312 -6.77 -5.16 -37.90
N LYS A 313 -6.47 -6.44 -37.63
CA LYS A 313 -7.42 -7.55 -37.84
C LYS A 313 -7.63 -8.34 -36.55
N LYS A 314 -8.89 -8.63 -36.22
CA LYS A 314 -9.31 -9.39 -35.05
C LYS A 314 -10.22 -10.54 -35.48
N GLY A 315 -9.86 -11.78 -35.12
CA GLY A 315 -10.78 -12.91 -35.17
C GLY A 315 -11.83 -12.79 -34.06
N ILE A 316 -13.11 -12.89 -34.40
CA ILE A 316 -14.24 -12.90 -33.46
C ILE A 316 -14.65 -14.34 -33.11
N THR A 317 -14.65 -15.23 -34.11
CA THR A 317 -14.81 -16.68 -33.93
C THR A 317 -13.92 -17.41 -34.94
N GLY A 318 -13.76 -18.74 -34.83
CA GLY A 318 -12.98 -19.52 -35.81
C GLY A 318 -13.43 -19.37 -37.27
N ALA A 319 -14.62 -18.80 -37.51
CA ALA A 319 -15.17 -18.49 -38.82
C ALA A 319 -15.36 -16.99 -39.12
N LEU A 320 -15.26 -16.07 -38.16
CA LEU A 320 -15.57 -14.65 -38.38
C LEU A 320 -14.41 -13.75 -37.92
N GLY A 321 -14.04 -12.76 -38.72
CA GLY A 321 -13.02 -11.76 -38.38
C GLY A 321 -13.42 -10.36 -38.84
N VAL A 322 -12.96 -9.34 -38.11
CA VAL A 322 -13.19 -7.92 -38.43
C VAL A 322 -11.84 -7.24 -38.58
N SER A 323 -11.73 -6.33 -39.54
CA SER A 323 -10.54 -5.54 -39.81
C SER A 323 -10.85 -4.06 -39.88
N TYR A 324 -9.93 -3.23 -39.39
CA TYR A 324 -10.00 -1.79 -39.49
C TYR A 324 -8.67 -1.26 -40.00
N GLY A 325 -8.70 -0.46 -41.07
CA GLY A 325 -7.52 0.09 -41.70
C GLY A 325 -7.61 1.60 -41.90
N VAL A 326 -6.49 2.30 -41.70
CA VAL A 326 -6.38 3.74 -41.95
C VAL A 326 -5.27 3.95 -42.97
N GLN A 327 -5.62 4.56 -44.11
CA GLN A 327 -4.68 4.93 -45.17
C GLN A 327 -4.36 6.42 -45.08
N GLN A 328 -3.08 6.73 -44.90
CA GLN A 328 -2.63 8.12 -44.79
C GLN A 328 -2.53 8.76 -46.19
N ALA A 329 -3.34 9.79 -46.44
CA ALA A 329 -3.24 10.56 -47.68
C ALA A 329 -1.96 11.40 -47.69
N GLN A 330 -1.34 11.50 -48.87
CA GLN A 330 -0.15 12.30 -49.13
C GLN A 330 -0.49 13.80 -48.95
N PRO A 331 0.38 14.61 -48.32
CA PRO A 331 0.07 16.03 -48.11
C PRO A 331 0.07 16.77 -49.45
N GLN A 332 -1.12 17.03 -50.00
CA GLN A 332 -1.37 18.03 -51.03
C GLN A 332 -2.18 19.17 -50.42
N ALA A 333 -1.97 20.38 -50.95
CA ALA A 333 -2.24 21.68 -50.33
C ALA A 333 -3.72 22.04 -50.07
N ASP A 334 -4.63 21.06 -50.00
CA ASP A 334 -6.04 21.28 -49.67
C ASP A 334 -6.57 20.06 -48.89
N GLY A 335 -6.69 20.20 -47.57
CA GLY A 335 -7.40 19.28 -46.68
C GLY A 335 -6.81 17.87 -46.51
N GLN A 336 -6.24 17.58 -45.34
CA GLN A 336 -5.75 16.25 -44.98
C GLN A 336 -6.93 15.30 -44.67
N GLN A 337 -7.42 14.57 -45.68
CA GLN A 337 -8.44 13.52 -45.48
C GLN A 337 -7.80 12.13 -45.40
N SER A 338 -7.87 11.51 -44.22
CA SER A 338 -7.52 10.08 -44.05
C SER A 338 -8.64 9.20 -44.57
N LYS A 339 -8.32 8.20 -45.40
CA LYS A 339 -9.29 7.21 -45.88
C LYS A 339 -9.35 6.07 -44.86
N GLN A 340 -10.53 5.87 -44.26
CA GLN A 340 -10.76 4.79 -43.31
C GLN A 340 -11.45 3.62 -44.02
N LYS A 341 -11.03 2.39 -43.73
CA LYS A 341 -11.63 1.17 -44.29
C LYS A 341 -12.02 0.22 -43.18
N LEU A 342 -13.27 -0.22 -43.19
CA LEU A 342 -13.79 -1.25 -42.29
C LEU A 342 -14.02 -2.53 -43.09
N GLY A 343 -13.46 -3.65 -42.65
CA GLY A 343 -13.62 -4.94 -43.30
C GLY A 343 -14.23 -5.98 -42.35
N MET A 344 -15.03 -6.88 -42.91
CA MET A 344 -15.52 -8.08 -42.24
C MET A 344 -15.16 -9.29 -43.09
N SER A 345 -14.80 -10.39 -42.46
CA SER A 345 -14.42 -11.64 -43.10
C SER A 345 -15.16 -12.80 -42.46
N CYS A 346 -15.64 -13.72 -43.28
CA CYS A 346 -16.34 -14.94 -42.88
C CYS A 346 -15.75 -16.13 -43.64
N LYS A 347 -15.16 -17.08 -42.94
CA LYS A 347 -14.63 -18.33 -43.47
C LYS A 347 -15.78 -19.34 -43.58
N LEU A 348 -16.14 -19.69 -44.82
CA LEU A 348 -17.23 -20.63 -45.11
C LEU A 348 -16.78 -22.09 -45.06
N THR A 349 -15.54 -22.36 -45.50
CA THR A 349 -14.88 -23.68 -45.46
C THR A 349 -13.38 -23.49 -45.27
N ASP A 350 -12.60 -24.57 -45.16
CA ASP A 350 -11.13 -24.48 -45.10
C ASP A 350 -10.47 -23.88 -46.35
N THR A 351 -11.20 -23.80 -47.46
CA THR A 351 -10.72 -23.30 -48.75
C THR A 351 -11.44 -22.05 -49.24
N ILE A 352 -12.56 -21.64 -48.63
CA ILE A 352 -13.40 -20.53 -49.09
C ILE A 352 -13.66 -19.55 -47.95
N SER A 353 -13.38 -18.27 -48.20
CA SER A 353 -13.75 -17.17 -47.32
C SER A 353 -14.38 -16.01 -48.11
N ILE A 354 -15.40 -15.39 -47.52
CA ILE A 354 -15.99 -14.14 -47.99
C ILE A 354 -15.41 -13.00 -47.17
N GLU A 355 -14.96 -11.95 -47.84
CA GLU A 355 -14.54 -10.71 -47.20
C GLU A 355 -15.37 -9.56 -47.79
N GLY A 356 -15.88 -8.67 -46.95
CA GLY A 356 -16.53 -7.43 -47.36
C GLY A 356 -15.77 -6.25 -46.76
N GLU A 357 -15.41 -5.27 -47.58
CA GLU A 357 -14.75 -4.04 -47.14
C GLU A 357 -15.61 -2.82 -47.53
N LYS A 358 -15.69 -1.86 -46.62
CA LYS A 358 -16.41 -0.60 -46.75
C LYS A 358 -15.48 0.57 -46.46
N GLU A 359 -15.37 1.49 -47.41
CA GLU A 359 -14.61 2.74 -47.24
C GLU A 359 -15.50 3.80 -46.58
N LEU A 360 -15.02 4.41 -45.50
CA LEU A 360 -15.69 5.48 -44.78
C LEU A 360 -15.05 6.82 -45.18
N GLN A 361 -15.80 7.66 -45.89
CA GLN A 361 -15.41 9.04 -46.16
C GLN A 361 -15.99 9.96 -45.06
N ALA A 362 -15.17 10.83 -44.49
CA ALA A 362 -15.64 11.89 -43.61
C ALA A 362 -16.33 12.98 -44.45
N GLN A 363 -17.66 13.08 -44.37
CA GLN A 363 -18.42 14.17 -45.01
C GLN A 363 -18.38 15.43 -44.15
N GLU A 364 -17.68 16.47 -44.62
CA GLU A 364 -17.92 17.84 -44.16
C GLU A 364 -19.15 18.42 -44.85
N ALA A 365 -20.13 18.88 -44.07
CA ALA A 365 -21.34 19.49 -44.58
C ALA A 365 -21.15 21.00 -44.81
N ARG A 366 -20.92 21.42 -46.06
CA ARG A 366 -21.28 22.78 -46.54
C ARG A 366 -21.47 22.83 -48.06
N GLY A 367 -22.73 23.06 -48.45
CA GLY A 367 -23.14 23.91 -49.59
C GLY A 367 -22.91 23.44 -51.04
N ASN A 368 -24.00 22.98 -51.67
CA ASN A 368 -24.35 23.04 -53.10
C ASN A 368 -23.29 22.70 -54.18
N GLN A 369 -23.19 21.41 -54.54
CA GLN A 369 -23.50 20.86 -55.88
C GLN A 369 -23.16 19.36 -55.89
N THR A 370 -24.03 18.56 -56.52
CA THR A 370 -24.07 17.10 -56.44
C THR A 370 -22.92 16.42 -57.18
N LYS A 371 -22.11 15.63 -56.46
CA LYS A 371 -21.53 14.37 -56.95
C LYS A 371 -21.60 13.34 -55.83
N VAL A 372 -22.65 12.51 -55.85
CA VAL A 372 -22.66 11.28 -55.06
C VAL A 372 -21.60 10.37 -55.68
N ARG A 373 -20.40 10.35 -55.10
CA ARG A 373 -19.46 9.26 -55.33
C ARG A 373 -20.02 8.04 -54.61
N LEU A 374 -20.39 7.01 -55.36
CA LEU A 374 -20.73 5.71 -54.80
C LEU A 374 -19.54 5.25 -53.93
N PRO A 375 -19.77 4.78 -52.69
CA PRO A 375 -18.70 4.17 -51.92
C PRO A 375 -18.17 2.95 -52.68
N ASP A 376 -16.84 2.80 -52.76
CA ASP A 376 -16.20 1.59 -53.28
C ASP A 376 -16.37 0.46 -52.25
N ASP A 377 -17.62 0.03 -52.04
CA ASP A 377 -17.96 -1.14 -51.23
C ASP A 377 -17.60 -2.38 -52.07
N ALA A 378 -16.64 -3.18 -51.60
CA ALA A 378 -16.12 -4.32 -52.33
C ALA A 378 -16.34 -5.62 -51.55
N VAL A 379 -16.96 -6.60 -52.20
CA VAL A 379 -17.10 -7.97 -51.66
C VAL A 379 -16.17 -8.89 -52.44
N PHE A 380 -15.24 -9.52 -51.73
CA PHE A 380 -14.25 -10.42 -52.28
C PHE A 380 -14.57 -11.86 -51.87
N LEU A 381 -14.65 -12.75 -52.85
CA LEU A 381 -14.63 -14.20 -52.61
C LEU A 381 -13.18 -14.68 -52.78
N LYS A 382 -12.54 -15.10 -51.69
CA LYS A 382 -11.19 -15.66 -51.73
C LYS A 382 -11.25 -17.18 -51.70
N TYR A 383 -10.59 -17.80 -52.67
CA TYR A 383 -10.44 -19.24 -52.79
C TYR A 383 -8.97 -19.63 -52.67
N ARG A 384 -8.64 -20.49 -51.69
CA ARG A 384 -7.28 -21.01 -51.52
C ARG A 384 -7.18 -22.39 -52.19
N LYS A 385 -6.53 -22.45 -53.35
CA LYS A 385 -6.22 -23.71 -54.03
C LYS A 385 -4.97 -24.33 -53.38
N LYS A 386 -5.10 -25.52 -52.79
CA LYS A 386 -3.94 -26.33 -52.37
C LYS A 386 -3.29 -26.89 -53.63
N PHE A 387 -1.99 -26.65 -53.81
CA PHE A 387 -1.15 -27.42 -54.73
C PHE A 387 -0.33 -28.40 -53.91
#